data_AF-A0A3M7TMW8-F1
#
_entry.id   AF-A0A3M7TMW8-F1
#
_cell.length_a   1.000
_cell.length_b   1.000
_cell.length_c   1.000
_cell.angle_alpha   90.00
_cell.angle_beta   90.00
_cell.angle_gamma   90.00
#
_symmetry.space_group_name_H-M   'P 1'
#
loop_
_entity.id
_entity.type
_entity.pdbx_description
1 polymer ?
#
loop_
_entity_poly.entity_id
_entity_poly.type
_entity_poly.pdbx_seq_one_letter_code
_entity_poly.pdbx_strand_id
1 'polypeptide(L)'
;MNTTLSLSTEKELGIIRGIQPFISTHIETIVDQFYTNLSTNSGLTDIIKDHSSFDRLKQTLRKHIEEMFSGTIDQSFIDQRIKIARVHVKIGLETKWYMCAFQDLLQSVGRVLEEEVADPNQRFQALLAVSKILNIEQQLVLEAYEAENERLRNEGFAAEEALKLKVSGTSEELAALSEETSASIDDLRNKVKVVLEFSQTGAGSSGRVDTLQKKDR
;
A
#
# COMPACT_ATOMS: atom_id res chain seq x y z
N MET A 1 -19.42 10.51 5.57
CA MET A 1 -20.34 9.41 5.93
C MET A 1 -21.84 9.76 5.92
N ASN A 2 -22.33 10.87 6.48
CA ASN A 2 -23.79 11.16 6.48
C ASN A 2 -24.38 11.53 5.10
N THR A 3 -23.60 12.08 4.18
CA THR A 3 -24.11 12.51 2.86
C THR A 3 -24.36 11.34 1.91
N THR A 4 -23.55 10.28 2.00
CA THR A 4 -23.59 9.11 1.11
C THR A 4 -24.86 8.26 1.34
N LEU A 5 -25.33 8.17 2.59
CA LEU A 5 -26.58 7.49 2.96
C LEU A 5 -27.85 8.25 2.54
N SER A 6 -27.78 9.57 2.35
CA SER A 6 -28.94 10.36 1.89
C SER A 6 -29.31 10.10 0.42
N LEU A 7 -28.46 9.39 -0.33
CA LEU A 7 -28.69 9.15 -1.74
C LEU A 7 -29.68 7.99 -1.92
N SER A 8 -29.58 6.83 -1.26
CA SER A 8 -30.54 5.72 -1.52
C SER A 8 -31.75 5.73 -0.59
N THR A 9 -32.94 5.73 -1.18
CA THR A 9 -34.21 5.55 -0.47
C THR A 9 -34.53 4.07 -0.26
N GLU A 10 -35.34 3.73 0.75
CA GLU A 10 -35.83 2.35 0.96
C GLU A 10 -36.50 1.77 -0.29
N LYS A 11 -37.19 2.62 -1.06
CA LYS A 11 -37.80 2.24 -2.34
C LYS A 11 -36.76 1.78 -3.35
N GLU A 12 -35.65 2.51 -3.50
CA GLU A 12 -34.58 2.16 -4.43
C GLU A 12 -33.87 0.88 -4.00
N LEU A 13 -33.62 0.70 -2.70
CA LEU A 13 -33.06 -0.55 -2.18
C LEU A 13 -34.00 -1.74 -2.39
N GLY A 14 -35.31 -1.53 -2.28
CA GLY A 14 -36.32 -2.53 -2.63
C GLY A 14 -36.29 -2.91 -4.10
N ILE A 15 -36.09 -1.94 -5.01
CA ILE A 15 -35.91 -2.18 -6.45
C ILE A 15 -34.63 -2.98 -6.70
N ILE A 16 -33.50 -2.59 -6.09
CA ILE A 16 -32.22 -3.30 -6.21
C ILE A 16 -32.36 -4.77 -5.79
N ARG A 17 -33.00 -5.02 -4.65
CA ARG A 17 -33.29 -6.37 -4.17
C ARG A 17 -34.18 -7.14 -5.15
N GLY A 18 -35.18 -6.47 -5.71
CA GLY A 18 -36.12 -7.07 -6.67
C GLY A 18 -35.46 -7.54 -7.96
N ILE A 19 -34.42 -6.84 -8.44
CA ILE A 19 -33.70 -7.21 -9.66
C ILE A 19 -32.53 -8.18 -9.41
N GLN A 20 -32.13 -8.41 -8.16
CA GLN A 20 -31.03 -9.31 -7.81
C GLN A 20 -31.13 -10.71 -8.45
N PRO A 21 -32.31 -11.37 -8.54
CA PRO A 21 -32.44 -12.66 -9.20
C PRO A 21 -32.05 -12.61 -10.68
N PHE A 22 -32.40 -11.54 -11.39
CA PHE A 22 -32.00 -11.34 -12.79
C PHE A 22 -30.49 -11.19 -12.90
N ILE A 23 -29.87 -10.40 -12.02
CA ILE A 23 -28.41 -10.24 -11.98
C ILE A 23 -27.73 -11.57 -11.70
N SER A 24 -28.27 -12.38 -10.79
CA SER A 24 -27.71 -13.68 -10.42
C SER A 24 -27.79 -14.69 -11.57
N THR A 25 -28.90 -14.71 -12.31
CA THR A 25 -29.04 -15.55 -13.52
C THR A 25 -28.01 -15.19 -14.59
N HIS A 26 -27.71 -13.91 -14.75
CA HIS A 26 -26.80 -13.38 -15.78
C HIS A 26 -25.37 -13.13 -15.28
N ILE A 27 -25.04 -13.56 -14.07
CA ILE A 27 -23.81 -13.15 -13.37
C ILE A 27 -22.53 -13.59 -14.10
N GLU A 28 -22.55 -14.77 -14.71
CA GLU A 28 -21.44 -15.30 -15.50
C GLU A 28 -21.13 -14.37 -16.69
N THR A 29 -22.16 -14.01 -17.45
CA THR A 29 -22.05 -13.12 -18.62
C THR A 29 -21.57 -11.71 -18.23
N ILE A 30 -22.11 -11.15 -17.14
CA ILE A 30 -21.70 -9.83 -16.64
C ILE A 30 -20.20 -9.82 -16.32
N VAL A 31 -19.75 -10.83 -15.56
CA VAL A 31 -18.35 -10.93 -15.13
C VAL A 31 -17.41 -11.25 -16.29
N ASP A 32 -17.83 -12.08 -17.24
CA ASP A 32 -17.03 -12.37 -18.43
C ASP A 32 -16.88 -11.13 -19.32
N GLN A 33 -17.94 -10.36 -19.52
CA GLN A 33 -17.88 -9.11 -20.28
C GLN A 33 -16.95 -8.09 -19.60
N PHE A 34 -17.01 -7.99 -18.27
CA PHE A 34 -16.16 -7.12 -17.49
C PHE A 34 -14.66 -7.40 -17.74
N TYR A 35 -14.23 -8.66 -17.60
CA TYR A 35 -12.82 -9.01 -17.82
C TYR A 35 -12.43 -9.03 -19.30
N THR A 36 -13.37 -9.29 -20.21
CA THR A 36 -13.15 -9.13 -21.65
C THR A 36 -12.77 -7.68 -21.97
N ASN A 37 -13.51 -6.71 -21.45
CA ASN A 37 -13.21 -5.30 -21.65
C ASN A 37 -11.89 -4.90 -21.01
N LEU A 38 -11.62 -5.32 -19.77
CA LEU A 38 -10.35 -5.01 -19.10
C LEU A 38 -9.13 -5.60 -19.83
N SER A 39 -9.27 -6.77 -20.45
CA SER A 39 -8.18 -7.43 -21.19
C SER A 39 -7.74 -6.66 -22.45
N THR A 40 -8.53 -5.68 -22.90
CA THR A 40 -8.14 -4.78 -24.01
C THR A 40 -7.01 -3.83 -23.61
N ASN A 41 -6.76 -3.65 -22.31
CA ASN A 41 -5.66 -2.86 -21.79
C ASN A 41 -4.54 -3.78 -21.30
N SER A 42 -3.37 -3.71 -21.95
CA SER A 42 -2.20 -4.52 -21.58
C SER A 42 -1.72 -4.24 -20.16
N GLY A 43 -1.69 -2.97 -19.73
CA GLY A 43 -1.27 -2.61 -18.38
C GLY A 43 -2.17 -3.18 -17.27
N LEU A 44 -3.49 -3.19 -17.48
CA LEU A 44 -4.42 -3.84 -16.54
C LEU A 44 -4.26 -5.36 -16.55
N THR A 45 -3.99 -5.93 -17.72
CA THR A 45 -3.73 -7.37 -17.86
C THR A 45 -2.46 -7.78 -17.11
N ASP A 46 -1.42 -6.95 -17.15
CA ASP A 46 -0.16 -7.19 -16.44
C ASP A 46 -0.36 -7.12 -14.93
N ILE A 47 -1.06 -6.09 -14.42
CA ILE A 47 -1.44 -5.99 -12.99
C ILE A 47 -2.19 -7.25 -12.53
N ILE A 48 -3.13 -7.75 -13.35
CA ILE A 48 -3.89 -8.96 -13.02
C ILE A 48 -2.94 -10.17 -12.90
N LYS A 49 -2.02 -10.35 -13.85
CA LYS A 49 -1.08 -11.49 -13.85
C LYS A 49 -0.08 -11.44 -12.69
N ASP A 50 0.34 -10.25 -12.30
CA ASP A 50 1.32 -10.07 -11.22
C ASP A 50 0.73 -10.34 -9.84
N HIS A 51 -0.57 -10.11 -9.66
CA HIS A 51 -1.23 -10.21 -8.35
C HIS A 51 -2.29 -11.32 -8.24
N SER A 52 -2.74 -11.91 -9.36
CA SER A 52 -3.88 -12.83 -9.39
C SER A 52 -3.97 -13.66 -10.68
N SER A 53 -5.14 -14.26 -10.92
CA SER A 53 -5.56 -14.83 -12.20
C SER A 53 -6.97 -14.36 -12.54
N PHE A 54 -7.32 -14.38 -13.82
CA PHE A 54 -8.68 -14.06 -14.27
C PHE A 54 -9.72 -14.95 -13.58
N ASP A 55 -9.50 -16.27 -13.50
CA ASP A 55 -10.46 -17.20 -12.88
C ASP A 55 -10.75 -16.85 -11.41
N ARG A 56 -9.71 -16.54 -10.64
CA ARG A 56 -9.87 -16.15 -9.23
C ARG A 56 -10.61 -14.81 -9.13
N LEU A 57 -10.25 -13.85 -9.97
CA LEU A 57 -10.86 -12.53 -9.98
C LEU A 57 -12.34 -12.56 -10.38
N LYS A 58 -12.69 -13.38 -11.38
CA LYS A 58 -14.09 -13.62 -11.78
C LYS A 58 -14.91 -14.10 -10.59
N GLN A 59 -14.44 -15.08 -9.84
CA GLN A 59 -15.14 -15.58 -8.65
C GLN A 59 -15.35 -14.48 -7.59
N THR A 60 -14.32 -13.67 -7.32
CA THR A 60 -14.44 -12.57 -6.36
C THR A 60 -15.40 -11.48 -6.82
N LEU A 61 -15.42 -11.17 -8.13
CA LEU A 61 -16.29 -10.16 -8.69
C LEU A 61 -17.75 -10.61 -8.68
N ARG A 62 -18.05 -11.90 -8.92
CA ARG A 62 -19.43 -12.43 -8.81
C ARG A 62 -20.00 -12.16 -7.43
N LYS A 63 -19.27 -12.59 -6.40
CA LYS A 63 -19.67 -12.38 -5.01
C LYS A 63 -19.89 -10.90 -4.70
N HIS A 64 -18.99 -10.04 -5.17
CA HIS A 64 -19.07 -8.60 -4.96
C HIS A 64 -20.32 -7.98 -5.61
N ILE A 65 -20.63 -8.37 -6.84
CA ILE A 65 -21.85 -7.96 -7.55
C ILE A 65 -23.09 -8.48 -6.82
N GLU A 66 -23.14 -9.77 -6.46
CA GLU A 66 -24.28 -10.34 -5.73
C GLU A 66 -24.57 -9.60 -4.41
N GLU A 67 -23.52 -9.29 -3.64
CA GLU A 67 -23.62 -8.50 -2.41
C GLU A 67 -24.12 -7.07 -2.67
N MET A 68 -23.65 -6.45 -3.75
CA MET A 68 -24.05 -5.10 -4.15
C MET A 68 -25.56 -5.01 -4.44
N PHE A 69 -26.12 -6.05 -5.05
CA PHE A 69 -27.53 -6.12 -5.40
C PHE A 69 -28.44 -6.70 -4.30
N SER A 70 -27.92 -6.92 -3.08
CA SER A 70 -28.72 -7.40 -1.94
C SER A 70 -29.80 -6.42 -1.45
N GLY A 71 -29.66 -5.13 -1.81
CA GLY A 71 -30.54 -4.06 -1.34
C GLY A 71 -30.36 -3.74 0.14
N THR A 72 -29.14 -3.91 0.66
CA THR A 72 -28.77 -3.56 2.04
C THR A 72 -27.46 -2.78 2.03
N ILE A 73 -27.43 -1.62 2.69
CA ILE A 73 -26.22 -0.82 2.92
C ILE A 73 -26.02 -0.73 4.43
N ASP A 74 -25.26 -1.68 4.97
CA ASP A 74 -24.91 -1.75 6.38
C ASP A 74 -23.39 -1.56 6.59
N GLN A 75 -22.93 -1.72 7.82
CA GLN A 75 -21.50 -1.60 8.10
C GLN A 75 -20.66 -2.65 7.35
N SER A 76 -21.19 -3.86 7.17
CA SER A 76 -20.49 -4.92 6.42
C SER A 76 -20.32 -4.54 4.94
N PHE A 77 -21.34 -3.91 4.34
CA PHE A 77 -21.26 -3.35 3.00
C PHE A 77 -20.10 -2.35 2.91
N ILE A 78 -20.04 -1.39 3.83
CA ILE A 78 -19.01 -0.34 3.87
C ILE A 78 -17.62 -0.93 4.07
N ASP A 79 -17.45 -1.82 5.05
CA ASP A 79 -16.15 -2.42 5.39
C ASP A 79 -15.57 -3.21 4.22
N GLN A 80 -16.43 -3.91 3.47
CA GLN A 80 -16.01 -4.62 2.27
C GLN A 80 -15.47 -3.66 1.19
N ARG A 81 -16.09 -2.48 1.00
CA ARG A 81 -15.62 -1.47 0.04
C ARG A 81 -14.30 -0.84 0.49
N ILE A 82 -14.11 -0.61 1.79
CA ILE A 82 -12.83 -0.16 2.36
C ILE A 82 -11.73 -1.20 2.09
N LYS A 83 -12.02 -2.49 2.30
CA LYS A 83 -11.08 -3.57 2.00
C LYS A 83 -10.71 -3.61 0.52
N ILE A 84 -11.69 -3.47 -0.37
CA ILE A 84 -11.49 -3.41 -1.82
C ILE A 84 -10.58 -2.23 -2.19
N ALA A 85 -10.82 -1.03 -1.66
CA ALA A 85 -9.98 0.14 -1.91
C ALA A 85 -8.52 -0.10 -1.51
N ARG A 86 -8.28 -0.63 -0.30
CA ARG A 86 -6.92 -0.93 0.19
C ARG A 86 -6.19 -1.94 -0.69
N VAL A 87 -6.88 -2.98 -1.17
CA VAL A 87 -6.28 -3.96 -2.09
C VAL A 87 -5.89 -3.29 -3.40
N HIS A 88 -6.76 -2.44 -3.96
CA HIS A 88 -6.49 -1.76 -5.22
C HIS A 88 -5.36 -0.72 -5.11
N VAL A 89 -5.26 0.01 -3.99
CA VAL A 89 -4.10 0.87 -3.66
C VAL A 89 -2.82 0.04 -3.59
N LYS A 90 -2.85 -1.10 -2.89
CA LYS A 90 -1.69 -1.96 -2.70
C LYS A 90 -1.11 -2.50 -4.01
N ILE A 91 -1.95 -2.80 -5.00
CA ILE A 91 -1.51 -3.29 -6.32
C ILE A 91 -1.23 -2.15 -7.31
N GLY A 92 -1.30 -0.89 -6.86
CA GLY A 92 -1.05 0.29 -7.71
C GLY A 92 -2.11 0.51 -8.78
N LEU A 93 -3.34 0.01 -8.61
CA LEU A 93 -4.41 0.31 -9.56
C LEU A 93 -4.78 1.80 -9.45
N GLU A 94 -4.75 2.52 -10.56
CA GLU A 94 -5.20 3.92 -10.59
C GLU A 94 -6.74 4.00 -10.52
N THR A 95 -7.27 4.98 -9.80
CA THR A 95 -8.73 5.17 -9.61
C THR A 95 -9.49 5.34 -10.92
N LYS A 96 -8.86 5.89 -11.98
CA LYS A 96 -9.47 6.03 -13.31
C LYS A 96 -9.93 4.69 -13.89
N TRP A 97 -9.16 3.62 -13.67
CA TRP A 97 -9.49 2.29 -14.16
C TRP A 97 -10.66 1.69 -13.39
N TYR A 98 -10.69 1.94 -12.09
CA TYR A 98 -11.84 1.58 -11.25
C TYR A 98 -13.11 2.31 -11.71
N MET A 99 -13.05 3.60 -12.04
CA MET A 99 -14.21 4.33 -12.59
C MET A 99 -14.68 3.76 -13.93
N CYS A 100 -13.76 3.47 -14.86
CA CYS A 100 -14.10 2.88 -16.16
C CYS A 100 -14.81 1.52 -16.01
N ALA A 101 -14.34 0.68 -15.09
CA ALA A 101 -14.94 -0.62 -14.79
C ALA A 101 -16.44 -0.54 -14.40
N PHE A 102 -16.87 0.53 -13.73
CA PHE A 102 -18.28 0.70 -13.33
C PHE A 102 -19.17 1.12 -14.50
N GLN A 103 -18.62 1.83 -15.48
CA GLN A 103 -19.34 2.13 -16.70
C GLN A 103 -19.67 0.86 -17.49
N ASP A 104 -18.74 -0.10 -17.53
CA ASP A 104 -18.95 -1.41 -18.16
C ASP A 104 -19.96 -2.26 -17.40
N LEU A 105 -19.90 -2.23 -16.07
CA LEU A 105 -20.87 -2.91 -15.22
C LEU A 105 -22.27 -2.33 -15.41
N LEU A 106 -22.42 -1.00 -15.42
CA LEU A 106 -23.70 -0.33 -15.67
C LEU A 106 -24.30 -0.74 -17.02
N GLN A 107 -23.49 -0.79 -18.09
CA GLN A 107 -23.98 -1.21 -19.41
C GLN A 107 -24.41 -2.68 -19.41
N SER A 108 -23.65 -3.55 -18.76
CA SER A 108 -23.96 -4.99 -18.69
C SER A 108 -25.27 -5.23 -17.93
N VAL A 109 -25.44 -4.56 -16.78
CA VAL A 109 -26.69 -4.61 -16.03
C VAL A 109 -27.85 -3.98 -16.82
N GLY A 110 -27.61 -2.89 -17.54
CA GLY A 110 -28.63 -2.28 -18.41
C GLY A 110 -29.16 -3.23 -19.48
N ARG A 111 -28.29 -4.07 -20.07
CA ARG A 111 -28.71 -5.11 -21.02
C ARG A 111 -29.57 -6.18 -20.36
N VAL A 112 -29.20 -6.63 -19.17
CA VAL A 112 -30.00 -7.59 -18.39
C VAL A 112 -31.38 -7.01 -18.08
N LEU A 113 -31.46 -5.73 -17.70
CA LEU A 113 -32.74 -5.08 -17.44
C LEU A 113 -33.59 -4.92 -18.72
N GLU A 114 -32.97 -4.69 -19.88
CA GLU A 114 -33.68 -4.67 -21.16
C GLU A 114 -34.32 -6.02 -21.50
N GLU A 115 -33.62 -7.12 -21.19
CA GLU A 115 -34.08 -8.49 -21.44
C GLU A 115 -35.15 -8.95 -20.45
N GLU A 116 -34.96 -8.69 -19.15
CA GLU A 116 -35.76 -9.29 -18.08
C GLU A 116 -36.94 -8.41 -17.63
N VAL A 117 -36.88 -7.09 -17.85
CA VAL A 117 -37.91 -6.14 -17.39
C VAL A 117 -38.72 -5.61 -18.57
N ALA A 118 -39.90 -6.21 -18.76
CA ALA A 118 -40.79 -5.91 -19.89
C ALA A 118 -41.44 -4.52 -19.80
N ASP A 119 -41.84 -4.06 -18.61
CA ASP A 119 -42.46 -2.75 -18.44
C ASP A 119 -41.42 -1.63 -18.54
N PRO A 120 -41.52 -0.70 -19.52
CA PRO A 120 -40.51 0.32 -19.73
C PRO A 120 -40.32 1.26 -18.55
N ASN A 121 -41.39 1.55 -17.79
CA ASN A 121 -41.31 2.43 -16.63
C ASN A 121 -40.56 1.74 -15.48
N GLN A 122 -40.89 0.48 -15.17
CA GLN A 122 -40.18 -0.31 -14.17
C GLN A 122 -38.71 -0.49 -14.54
N ARG A 123 -38.42 -0.76 -15.81
CA ARG A 123 -37.05 -0.88 -16.31
C ARG A 123 -36.26 0.41 -16.14
N PHE A 124 -36.85 1.56 -16.48
CA PHE A 124 -36.21 2.85 -16.28
C PHE A 124 -35.96 3.14 -14.80
N GLN A 125 -36.93 2.86 -13.91
CA GLN A 125 -36.74 3.00 -12.46
C GLN A 125 -35.65 2.08 -11.91
N ALA A 126 -35.57 0.83 -12.41
CA ALA A 126 -34.50 -0.09 -12.08
C ALA A 126 -33.14 0.46 -12.52
N LEU A 127 -33.01 0.95 -13.75
CA LEU A 127 -31.78 1.53 -14.24
C LEU A 127 -31.32 2.75 -13.41
N LEU A 128 -32.25 3.61 -12.99
CA LEU A 128 -31.95 4.73 -12.09
C LEU A 128 -31.45 4.25 -10.72
N ALA A 129 -32.10 3.24 -10.13
CA ALA A 129 -31.65 2.64 -8.88
C ALA A 129 -30.27 2.01 -9.01
N VAL A 130 -29.99 1.31 -10.11
CA VAL A 130 -28.67 0.73 -10.42
C VAL A 130 -27.60 1.80 -10.52
N SER A 131 -27.85 2.85 -11.30
CA SER A 131 -26.93 3.98 -11.45
C SER A 131 -26.58 4.58 -10.08
N LYS A 132 -27.58 4.73 -9.21
CA LYS A 132 -27.40 5.27 -7.86
C LYS A 132 -26.58 4.36 -6.95
N ILE A 133 -26.86 3.05 -6.89
CA ILE A 133 -26.08 2.13 -6.03
C ILE A 133 -24.63 2.03 -6.51
N LEU A 134 -24.41 1.99 -7.83
CA LEU A 134 -23.07 2.02 -8.42
C LEU A 134 -22.32 3.31 -8.08
N ASN A 135 -23.02 4.44 -8.05
CA ASN A 135 -22.42 5.72 -7.67
C ASN A 135 -22.07 5.77 -6.18
N ILE A 136 -22.93 5.26 -5.30
CA ILE A 136 -22.64 5.15 -3.87
C ILE A 136 -21.40 4.29 -3.63
N GLU A 137 -21.30 3.16 -4.32
CA GLU A 137 -20.14 2.28 -4.22
C GLU A 137 -18.84 2.98 -4.66
N GLN A 138 -18.89 3.70 -5.78
CA GLN A 138 -17.74 4.48 -6.25
C GLN A 138 -17.32 5.53 -5.23
N GLN A 139 -18.25 6.26 -4.63
CA GLN A 139 -17.93 7.25 -3.59
C GLN A 139 -17.25 6.60 -2.38
N LEU A 140 -17.80 5.50 -1.85
CA LEU A 140 -17.23 4.81 -0.70
C LEU A 140 -15.81 4.30 -0.98
N VAL A 141 -15.59 3.74 -2.18
CA VAL A 141 -14.27 3.23 -2.56
C VAL A 141 -13.28 4.36 -2.82
N LEU A 142 -13.70 5.48 -3.41
CA LEU A 142 -12.85 6.65 -3.62
C LEU A 142 -12.45 7.31 -2.29
N GLU A 143 -13.41 7.51 -1.37
CA GLU A 143 -13.12 8.01 -0.01
C GLU A 143 -12.09 7.10 0.69
N ALA A 144 -12.25 5.78 0.59
CA ALA A 144 -11.31 4.83 1.17
C ALA A 144 -9.95 4.81 0.44
N TYR A 145 -9.92 5.07 -0.86
CA TYR A 145 -8.69 5.24 -1.64
C TYR A 145 -7.88 6.45 -1.18
N GLU A 146 -8.56 7.58 -1.02
CA GLU A 146 -7.97 8.83 -0.55
C GLU A 146 -7.41 8.68 0.86
N ALA A 147 -8.20 8.10 1.77
CA ALA A 147 -7.79 7.83 3.13
C ALA A 147 -6.56 6.91 3.21
N GLU A 148 -6.53 5.86 2.39
CA GLU A 148 -5.39 4.93 2.37
C GLU A 148 -4.12 5.56 1.76
N ASN A 149 -4.26 6.33 0.68
CA ASN A 149 -3.14 7.07 0.11
C ASN A 149 -2.60 8.14 1.07
N GLU A 150 -3.48 8.82 1.81
CA GLU A 150 -3.07 9.74 2.86
C GLU A 150 -2.33 9.03 4.00
N ARG A 151 -2.83 7.88 4.45
CA ARG A 151 -2.15 7.06 5.45
C ARG A 151 -0.73 6.70 5.00
N LEU A 152 -0.58 6.18 3.77
CA LEU A 152 0.71 5.79 3.21
C LEU A 152 1.67 6.99 3.06
N ARG A 153 1.15 8.15 2.64
CA ARG A 153 1.94 9.38 2.53
C ARG A 153 2.46 9.84 3.89
N ASN A 154 1.61 9.83 4.92
CA ASN A 154 1.99 10.22 6.27
C ASN A 154 3.02 9.25 6.89
N GLU A 155 2.87 7.95 6.64
CA GLU A 155 3.86 6.94 7.03
C GLU A 155 5.20 7.15 6.31
N GLY A 156 5.17 7.51 5.02
CA GLY A 156 6.36 7.88 4.26
C GLY A 156 7.10 9.07 4.87
N PHE A 157 6.39 10.14 5.19
CA PHE A 157 7.00 11.32 5.83
C PHE A 157 7.59 11.00 7.21
N ALA A 158 6.88 10.24 8.04
CA ALA A 158 7.38 9.84 9.35
C ALA A 158 8.64 8.95 9.24
N ALA A 159 8.67 8.04 8.27
CA ALA A 159 9.84 7.20 8.00
C ALA A 159 11.04 8.02 7.49
N GLU A 160 10.81 9.00 6.64
CA GLU A 160 11.85 9.91 6.13
C GLU A 160 12.45 10.75 7.27
N GLU A 161 11.62 11.30 8.15
CA GLU A 161 12.07 12.06 9.32
C GLU A 161 12.89 11.18 10.29
N ALA A 162 12.40 9.99 10.59
CA ALA A 162 13.11 9.02 11.43
C ALA A 162 14.47 8.63 10.83
N LEU A 163 14.54 8.44 9.51
CA LEU A 163 15.79 8.16 8.81
C LEU A 163 16.76 9.34 8.92
N LYS A 164 16.29 10.58 8.72
CA LYS A 164 17.11 11.78 8.82
C LYS A 164 17.72 11.95 10.22
N LEU A 165 16.91 11.76 11.27
CA LEU A 165 17.39 11.82 12.65
C LEU A 165 18.45 10.75 12.93
N LYS A 166 18.21 9.51 12.47
CA LYS A 166 19.16 8.41 12.65
C LYS A 166 20.48 8.65 11.92
N VAL A 167 20.44 9.19 10.69
CA VAL A 167 21.64 9.57 9.92
C VAL A 167 22.42 10.68 10.62
N SER A 168 21.73 11.69 11.16
CA SER A 168 22.38 12.77 11.93
C SER A 168 23.07 12.22 13.18
N GLY A 169 22.35 11.43 13.99
CA GLY A 169 22.90 10.85 15.23
C GLY A 169 24.09 9.92 14.96
N THR A 170 24.01 9.08 13.93
CA THR A 170 25.14 8.22 13.52
C THR A 170 26.35 9.05 13.09
N SER A 171 26.13 10.21 12.45
CA SER A 171 27.22 11.11 12.04
C SER A 171 27.89 11.77 13.24
N GLU A 172 27.12 12.18 14.25
CA GLU A 172 27.62 12.73 15.51
C GLU A 172 28.42 11.69 16.29
N GLU A 173 27.90 10.45 16.42
CA GLU A 173 28.61 9.33 17.03
C GLU A 173 29.94 9.02 16.33
N LEU A 174 29.93 9.01 14.99
CA LEU A 174 31.14 8.78 14.20
C LEU A 174 32.19 9.90 14.41
N ALA A 175 31.75 11.15 14.52
CA ALA A 175 32.64 12.26 14.81
C ALA A 175 33.28 12.13 16.20
N ALA A 176 32.47 11.84 17.23
CA ALA A 176 32.95 11.62 18.59
C ALA A 176 33.96 10.44 18.67
N LEU A 177 33.65 9.33 18.01
CA LEU A 177 34.55 8.16 17.95
C LEU A 177 35.86 8.49 17.21
N SER A 178 35.81 9.31 16.16
CA SER A 178 36.99 9.76 15.43
C SER A 178 37.88 10.67 16.29
N GLU A 179 37.28 11.57 17.09
CA GLU A 179 38.00 12.40 18.06
C GLU A 179 38.68 11.55 19.14
N GLU A 180 37.96 10.58 19.71
CA GLU A 180 38.51 9.64 20.70
C GLU A 180 39.66 8.78 20.13
N THR A 181 39.50 8.30 18.90
CA THR A 181 40.53 7.53 18.20
C THR A 181 41.78 8.39 17.97
N SER A 182 41.61 9.65 17.57
CA SER A 182 42.72 10.59 17.37
C SER A 182 43.47 10.85 18.68
N ALA A 183 42.75 11.08 19.78
CA ALA A 183 43.34 11.25 21.10
C ALA A 183 44.10 10.00 21.57
N SER A 184 43.55 8.81 21.31
CA SER A 184 44.20 7.53 21.62
C SER A 184 45.48 7.30 20.80
N ILE A 185 45.49 7.71 19.53
CA ILE A 185 46.68 7.67 18.67
C ILE A 185 47.77 8.59 19.23
N ASP A 186 47.43 9.80 19.67
CA ASP A 186 48.39 10.73 20.26
C ASP A 186 48.96 10.21 21.59
N ASP A 187 48.14 9.60 22.44
CA ASP A 187 48.60 8.95 23.67
C ASP A 187 49.56 7.78 23.38
N LEU A 188 49.22 6.92 22.42
CA LEU A 188 50.10 5.85 21.95
C LEU A 188 51.43 6.39 21.44
N ARG A 189 51.40 7.48 20.66
CA ARG A 189 52.62 8.12 20.14
C ARG A 189 53.51 8.63 21.27
N ASN A 190 52.93 9.25 22.29
CA ASN A 190 53.65 9.71 23.48
C ASN A 190 54.26 8.54 24.26
N LYS A 191 53.49 7.46 24.49
CA LYS A 191 54.00 6.25 25.15
C LYS A 191 55.15 5.59 24.38
N VAL A 192 55.05 5.48 23.06
CA VAL A 192 56.13 4.96 22.21
C VAL A 192 57.39 5.81 22.34
N LYS A 193 57.26 7.14 22.38
CA LYS A 193 58.38 8.05 22.58
C LYS A 193 59.07 7.83 23.93
N VAL A 194 58.30 7.67 25.01
CA VAL A 194 58.82 7.35 26.34
C VAL A 194 59.57 6.02 26.35
N VAL A 195 59.05 4.98 25.71
CA VAL A 195 59.71 3.66 25.62
C VAL A 195 61.02 3.73 24.82
N LEU A 196 61.04 4.52 23.75
CA LEU A 196 62.26 4.76 22.96
C LEU A 196 63.33 5.49 23.79
N GLU A 197 62.96 6.56 24.51
CA GLU A 197 63.86 7.27 25.42
C GLU A 197 64.38 6.36 26.54
N PHE A 198 63.51 5.56 27.15
CA PHE A 198 63.89 4.60 28.19
C PHE A 198 64.84 3.53 27.65
N SER A 199 64.60 3.01 26.43
CA SER A 199 65.48 2.04 25.78
C SER A 199 66.85 2.63 25.42
N GLN A 200 66.91 3.87 24.96
CA GLN A 200 68.19 4.56 24.70
C GLN A 200 68.99 4.78 25.99
N THR A 201 68.32 5.21 27.06
CA THR A 201 68.97 5.42 28.37
C THR A 201 69.42 4.09 28.98
N GLY A 202 68.61 3.03 28.84
CA GLY A 202 68.91 1.66 29.29
C GLY A 202 70.05 1.01 28.50
N ALA A 203 70.12 1.21 27.19
CA ALA A 203 71.26 0.77 26.37
C ALA A 203 72.56 1.51 26.76
N GLY A 204 72.46 2.81 27.06
CA GLY A 204 73.59 3.61 27.55
C GLY A 204 74.08 3.21 28.94
N SER A 205 73.18 2.82 29.86
CA SER A 205 73.56 2.31 31.18
C SER A 205 74.09 0.89 31.13
N SER A 206 73.52 0.00 30.31
CA SER A 206 74.03 -1.36 30.09
C SER A 206 75.42 -1.35 29.44
N GLY A 207 75.68 -0.45 28.49
CA GLY A 207 77.01 -0.26 27.90
C GLY A 207 78.04 0.27 28.90
N ARG A 208 77.62 1.08 29.89
CA ARG A 208 78.47 1.53 31.02
C ARG A 208 78.74 0.42 32.03
N VAL A 209 77.78 -0.46 32.30
CA VAL A 209 77.97 -1.60 33.21
C VAL A 209 78.96 -2.62 32.60
N ASP A 210 78.88 -2.88 31.29
CA ASP A 210 79.86 -3.73 30.58
C ASP A 210 81.28 -3.12 30.54
N THR A 211 81.41 -1.79 30.45
CA THR A 211 82.73 -1.13 30.50
C THR A 211 83.30 -1.04 31.91
N LEU A 212 82.47 -0.99 32.95
CA LEU A 212 82.92 -1.03 34.34
C LEU A 212 83.33 -2.46 34.75
N GLN A 213 82.61 -3.50 34.33
CA GLN A 213 83.01 -4.90 34.61
C GLN A 213 84.30 -5.33 33.90
N LYS A 214 84.66 -4.71 32.77
CA LYS A 214 85.96 -4.95 32.09
C LYS A 214 87.13 -4.20 32.70
N LYS A 215 86.89 -3.22 33.59
CA LYS A 215 87.94 -2.39 34.20
C LYS A 215 88.41 -2.90 35.57
N ASP A 216 87.63 -3.79 36.19
CA ASP A 216 87.92 -4.45 37.48
C ASP A 216 88.46 -5.89 37.33
N ARG A 217 89.03 -6.24 36.17
CA ARG A 217 89.81 -7.47 35.94
C ARG A 217 91.18 -7.12 35.40
#